data_AF-A0A7V6INV1-F1
#
_entry.id   AF-A0A7V6INV1-F1
#
_cell.length_a   1.000
_cell.length_b   1.000
_cell.length_c   1.000
_cell.angle_alpha   90.00
_cell.angle_beta   90.00
_cell.angle_gamma   90.00
#
_symmetry.space_group_name_H-M   'P 1'
#
loop_
_entity.id
_entity.type
_entity.pdbx_description
1 polymer ?
#
loop_
_entity_poly.entity_id
_entity_poly.type
_entity_poly.pdbx_seq_one_letter_code
_entity_poly.pdbx_strand_id
1 'polypeptide(L)'
;MQEGMCKNCGSIILLDPNQENCHCLFCDCVFPAKEALEIKRNPQNYEFPNEEQPEYTGEEINPQHKKVNANLDQLIERREKRSKGKSKPKYAIEKKEIPNVNLSKKQVFTIVGIVLAVVAVFLVLTLPQTVKRDQHRADITAEFKKTLSDETYNDSINFDQGFAIYRMNNTHVDLISDADLTKKDARNIFASYCKVRADVHQIDLEDTDKVYSDVSIRIAMPGKGGYLIQNTNLEDLENLDSIEVLP
;
A
#
# COMPACT_ATOMS: atom_id res chain seq x y z
N MET A 1 28.13 -23.96 -10.85
CA MET A 1 28.28 -22.53 -10.53
C MET A 1 28.43 -22.40 -9.04
N GLN A 2 29.28 -21.50 -8.59
CA GLN A 2 29.42 -21.18 -7.17
C GLN A 2 29.12 -19.70 -7.02
N GLU A 3 28.41 -19.33 -5.95
CA GLU A 3 28.21 -17.92 -5.64
C GLU A 3 29.39 -17.47 -4.78
N GLY A 4 29.95 -16.31 -5.11
CA GLY A 4 30.96 -15.59 -4.34
C GLY A 4 30.44 -14.21 -3.93
N MET A 5 31.30 -13.40 -3.32
CA MET A 5 30.97 -12.06 -2.87
C MET A 5 31.99 -11.05 -3.40
N CYS A 6 31.50 -9.89 -3.86
CA CYS A 6 32.33 -8.82 -4.39
C CYS A 6 33.21 -8.21 -3.29
N LYS A 7 34.51 -8.10 -3.57
CA LYS A 7 35.48 -7.48 -2.65
C LYS A 7 35.32 -5.97 -2.45
N ASN A 8 34.57 -5.30 -3.33
CA ASN A 8 34.41 -3.85 -3.28
C ASN A 8 33.07 -3.46 -2.64
N CYS A 9 31.96 -4.01 -3.13
CA CYS A 9 30.61 -3.59 -2.76
C CYS A 9 29.78 -4.61 -1.97
N GLY A 10 30.35 -5.79 -1.67
CA GLY A 10 29.65 -6.86 -0.94
C GLY A 10 28.51 -7.54 -1.68
N SER A 11 28.26 -7.19 -2.95
CA SER A 11 27.23 -7.84 -3.76
C SER A 11 27.57 -9.30 -4.03
N ILE A 12 26.54 -10.15 -4.05
CA ILE A 12 26.68 -11.56 -4.42
C ILE A 12 26.93 -11.65 -5.92
N ILE A 13 27.96 -12.41 -6.32
CA ILE A 13 28.35 -12.62 -7.71
C ILE A 13 28.32 -14.12 -8.05
N LEU A 14 27.91 -14.45 -9.27
CA LEU A 14 27.95 -15.82 -9.78
C LEU A 14 29.30 -16.06 -10.45
N LEU A 15 30.00 -17.10 -10.00
CA LEU A 15 31.32 -17.49 -10.47
C LEU A 15 31.23 -18.71 -11.40
N ASP A 16 31.90 -18.63 -12.55
CA ASP A 16 32.20 -19.78 -13.40
C ASP A 16 33.48 -20.45 -12.89
N PRO A 17 33.45 -21.73 -12.47
CA PRO A 17 34.64 -22.42 -11.94
C PRO A 17 35.79 -22.57 -12.96
N ASN A 18 35.54 -22.28 -14.24
CA ASN A 18 36.57 -22.34 -15.28
C ASN A 18 37.29 -20.99 -15.50
N GLN A 19 36.90 -19.92 -14.79
CA GLN A 19 37.52 -18.60 -14.92
C GLN A 19 38.34 -18.26 -13.67
N GLU A 20 39.54 -17.72 -13.89
CA GLU A 20 40.45 -17.30 -12.80
C GLU A 20 39.98 -16.00 -12.14
N ASN A 21 39.37 -15.11 -12.93
CA ASN A 21 38.85 -13.83 -12.48
C ASN A 21 37.32 -13.84 -12.45
N CYS A 22 36.77 -12.90 -11.71
CA CYS A 22 35.35 -12.61 -11.64
C CYS A 22 35.12 -11.12 -11.78
N HIS A 23 33.95 -10.76 -12.32
CA HIS A 23 33.54 -9.39 -12.57
C HIS A 23 32.20 -9.13 -11.87
N CYS A 24 32.16 -8.10 -11.05
CA CYS A 24 30.95 -7.66 -10.37
C CYS A 24 30.16 -6.71 -11.27
N LEU A 25 28.93 -7.09 -11.63
CA LEU A 25 28.04 -6.26 -12.46
C LEU A 25 27.59 -4.95 -11.78
N PHE A 26 27.70 -4.86 -10.45
CA PHE A 26 27.15 -3.72 -9.69
C PHE A 26 28.13 -2.56 -9.52
N CYS A 27 29.43 -2.86 -9.45
CA CYS A 27 30.46 -1.84 -9.25
C CYS A 27 31.63 -2.00 -10.20
N ASP A 28 31.50 -2.85 -11.22
CA ASP A 28 32.53 -3.17 -12.21
C ASP A 28 33.90 -3.65 -11.68
N CYS A 29 33.97 -4.02 -10.40
CA CYS A 29 35.20 -4.56 -9.82
C CYS A 29 35.56 -5.91 -10.45
N VAL A 30 36.80 -6.02 -10.96
CA VAL A 30 37.39 -7.25 -11.48
C VAL A 30 38.49 -7.74 -10.55
N PHE A 31 38.38 -9.00 -10.12
CA PHE A 31 39.29 -9.58 -9.14
C PHE A 31 39.26 -11.12 -9.17
N PRO A 32 40.22 -11.82 -8.52
CA PRO A 32 40.29 -13.28 -8.55
C PRO A 32 39.05 -13.98 -7.97
N ALA A 33 38.58 -15.04 -8.63
CA ALA A 33 37.41 -15.81 -8.18
C ALA A 33 37.63 -16.50 -6.83
N LYS A 34 38.88 -16.83 -6.48
CA LYS A 34 39.23 -17.40 -5.17
C LYS A 34 38.96 -16.44 -4.02
N GLU A 35 39.31 -15.17 -4.18
CA GLU A 35 39.05 -14.12 -3.20
C GLU A 35 37.53 -13.96 -2.98
N ALA A 36 36.74 -14.00 -4.05
CA ALA A 36 35.27 -13.91 -3.96
C ALA A 36 34.65 -15.04 -3.12
N LEU A 37 35.20 -16.26 -3.21
CA LEU A 37 34.76 -17.40 -2.42
C LEU A 37 35.18 -17.29 -0.95
N GLU A 38 36.36 -16.75 -0.69
CA GLU A 38 36.87 -16.54 0.68
C GLU A 38 36.06 -15.48 1.43
N ILE A 39 35.78 -14.35 0.78
CA ILE A 39 34.98 -13.26 1.35
C ILE A 39 33.57 -13.76 1.69
N LYS A 40 32.96 -14.58 0.82
CA LYS A 40 31.65 -15.16 1.08
C LYS A 40 31.63 -16.09 2.31
N ARG A 41 32.73 -16.78 2.61
CA ARG A 41 32.79 -17.67 3.79
C ARG A 41 32.79 -16.88 5.10
N ASN A 42 33.39 -15.69 5.11
CA ASN A 42 33.50 -14.84 6.30
C ASN A 42 33.20 -13.37 5.99
N PRO A 43 31.97 -13.02 5.58
CA PRO A 43 31.65 -11.67 5.12
C PRO A 43 31.72 -10.63 6.24
N GLN A 44 31.53 -11.05 7.50
CA GLN A 44 31.59 -10.18 8.68
C GLN A 44 33.02 -9.73 9.04
N ASN A 45 34.04 -10.43 8.51
CA ASN A 45 35.45 -10.14 8.79
C ASN A 45 36.14 -9.40 7.64
N TYR A 46 35.38 -8.95 6.65
CA TYR A 46 35.90 -8.26 5.47
C TYR A 46 35.29 -6.86 5.38
N GLU A 47 36.15 -5.85 5.26
CA GLU A 47 35.74 -4.46 5.10
C GLU A 47 35.57 -4.13 3.61
N PHE A 48 34.40 -3.64 3.24
CA PHE A 48 34.04 -3.32 1.85
C PHE A 48 34.35 -1.84 1.56
N PRO A 49 35.38 -1.54 0.73
CA PRO A 49 35.83 -0.17 0.52
C PRO A 49 34.84 0.71 -0.26
N ASN A 50 33.94 0.10 -1.07
CA ASN A 50 32.94 0.81 -1.86
C ASN A 50 33.50 1.96 -2.73
N GLU A 51 34.69 1.77 -3.29
CA GLU A 51 35.34 2.76 -4.16
C GLU A 51 34.81 2.66 -5.59
N GLU A 52 34.67 3.80 -6.26
CA GLU A 52 34.33 3.86 -7.69
C GLU A 52 35.38 3.11 -8.51
N GLN A 53 34.96 2.11 -9.28
CA GLN A 53 35.85 1.34 -10.15
C GLN A 53 35.79 1.90 -11.57
N PRO A 54 36.91 1.86 -12.33
CA PRO A 54 36.89 2.19 -13.74
C PRO A 54 36.04 1.18 -14.53
N GLU A 55 35.43 1.65 -15.61
CA GLU A 55 34.68 0.78 -16.53
C GLU A 55 35.60 -0.31 -17.12
N TYR A 56 35.19 -1.57 -16.98
CA TYR A 56 35.98 -2.69 -17.43
C TYR A 56 35.91 -2.85 -18.96
N THR A 57 37.05 -2.74 -19.63
CA THR A 57 37.19 -2.79 -21.11
C THR A 57 37.82 -4.08 -21.63
N GLY A 58 38.08 -5.06 -20.76
CA GLY A 58 38.73 -6.32 -21.13
C GLY A 58 37.77 -7.38 -21.69
N GLU A 59 38.29 -8.57 -21.95
CA GLU A 59 37.49 -9.71 -22.43
C GLU A 59 36.41 -10.10 -21.41
N GLU A 60 35.21 -10.49 -21.89
CA GLU A 60 34.05 -10.82 -21.06
C GLU A 60 34.35 -11.96 -20.06
N ILE A 61 34.44 -11.64 -18.76
CA ILE A 61 34.77 -12.58 -17.67
C ILE A 61 33.57 -13.44 -17.23
N ASN A 62 32.36 -13.23 -17.79
CA ASN A 62 31.16 -13.99 -17.46
C ASN A 62 30.31 -14.34 -18.70
N PRO A 63 30.75 -15.30 -19.54
CA PRO A 63 30.06 -15.64 -20.79
C PRO A 63 28.70 -16.31 -20.58
N GLN A 64 28.32 -16.68 -19.34
CA GLN A 64 27.06 -17.39 -19.10
C GLN A 64 25.80 -16.52 -19.16
N HIS A 65 25.92 -15.18 -19.14
CA HIS A 65 24.82 -14.31 -19.56
C HIS A 65 24.41 -14.58 -21.03
N LYS A 66 25.31 -15.12 -21.88
CA LYS A 66 24.95 -15.61 -23.21
C LYS A 66 24.20 -16.95 -23.22
N LYS A 67 24.22 -17.79 -22.18
CA LYS A 67 23.48 -19.07 -22.22
C LYS A 67 21.96 -18.90 -22.13
N VAL A 68 21.49 -17.82 -21.51
CA VAL A 68 20.07 -17.42 -21.58
C VAL A 68 19.72 -16.95 -23.01
N ASN A 69 20.66 -16.29 -23.69
CA ASN A 69 20.50 -15.84 -25.08
C ASN A 69 20.71 -16.96 -26.12
N ALA A 70 21.48 -18.01 -25.83
CA ALA A 70 21.72 -19.12 -26.77
C ALA A 70 20.45 -19.96 -27.02
N ASN A 71 19.55 -20.05 -26.04
CA ASN A 71 18.22 -20.63 -26.25
C ASN A 71 17.34 -19.74 -27.13
N LEU A 72 17.51 -18.42 -27.05
CA LEU A 72 16.83 -17.47 -27.91
C LEU A 72 17.34 -17.58 -29.35
N ASP A 73 18.66 -17.68 -29.54
CA ASP A 73 19.28 -17.85 -30.85
C ASP A 73 18.92 -19.21 -31.48
N GLN A 74 18.88 -20.30 -30.70
CA GLN A 74 18.37 -21.59 -31.20
C GLN A 74 16.87 -21.56 -31.53
N LEU A 75 16.06 -20.77 -30.81
CA LEU A 75 14.65 -20.55 -31.12
C LEU A 75 14.49 -19.73 -32.40
N ILE A 76 15.31 -18.70 -32.60
CA ILE A 76 15.36 -17.89 -33.83
C ILE A 76 15.80 -18.76 -35.01
N GLU A 77 16.87 -19.55 -34.86
CA GLU A 77 17.39 -20.41 -35.93
C GLU A 77 16.43 -21.56 -36.27
N ARG A 78 15.71 -22.14 -35.29
CA ARG A 78 14.61 -23.09 -35.54
C ARG A 78 13.42 -22.44 -36.25
N ARG A 79 13.12 -21.17 -35.96
CA ARG A 79 12.07 -20.38 -36.62
C ARG A 79 12.46 -20.07 -38.07
N GLU A 80 13.73 -19.78 -38.32
CA GLU A 80 14.28 -19.53 -39.66
C GLU A 80 14.42 -20.80 -40.51
N LYS A 81 14.82 -21.93 -39.93
CA LYS A 81 14.85 -23.22 -40.65
C LYS A 81 13.44 -23.71 -41.00
N ARG A 82 12.44 -23.42 -40.16
CA ARG A 82 11.01 -23.66 -40.47
C ARG A 82 10.44 -22.68 -41.51
N SER A 83 11.05 -21.51 -41.72
CA SER A 83 10.59 -20.53 -42.71
C SER A 83 11.12 -20.78 -44.13
N LYS A 84 12.21 -21.54 -44.29
CA LYS A 84 12.83 -21.83 -45.60
C LYS A 84 12.19 -23.00 -46.38
N GLY A 85 11.30 -23.78 -45.76
CA GLY A 85 10.76 -25.03 -46.35
C GLY A 85 9.30 -25.02 -46.81
N LYS A 86 8.55 -23.93 -46.65
CA LYS A 86 7.17 -23.83 -47.16
C LYS A 86 7.11 -22.85 -48.32
N SER A 87 6.67 -23.34 -49.48
CA SER A 87 6.30 -22.48 -50.62
C SER A 87 5.40 -21.35 -50.09
N LYS A 88 5.82 -20.10 -50.29
CA LYS A 88 5.16 -18.91 -49.75
C LYS A 88 3.64 -18.98 -50.03
N PRO A 89 2.75 -19.12 -49.04
CA PRO A 89 1.39 -18.72 -49.28
C PRO A 89 1.40 -17.20 -49.49
N LYS A 90 0.70 -16.72 -50.53
CA LYS A 90 0.50 -15.30 -50.81
C LYS A 90 -0.33 -14.65 -49.69
N TYR A 91 0.27 -14.41 -48.54
CA TYR A 91 -0.26 -13.50 -47.54
C TYR A 91 0.90 -12.59 -47.15
N ALA A 92 1.07 -11.52 -47.92
CA ALA A 92 1.82 -10.37 -47.46
C ALA A 92 1.07 -9.87 -46.21
N ILE A 93 1.70 -9.98 -45.04
CA ILE A 93 1.26 -9.19 -43.90
C ILE A 93 1.64 -7.75 -44.27
N GLU A 94 0.68 -7.01 -44.81
CA GLU A 94 0.82 -5.57 -44.97
C GLU A 94 1.20 -5.00 -43.60
N LYS A 95 2.41 -4.46 -43.48
CA LYS A 95 2.76 -3.63 -42.33
C LYS A 95 1.82 -2.44 -42.38
N LYS A 96 0.73 -2.50 -41.62
CA LYS A 96 -0.18 -1.36 -41.45
C LYS A 96 0.63 -0.29 -40.73
N GLU A 97 1.13 0.68 -41.47
CA GLU A 97 1.85 1.83 -40.90
C GLU A 97 0.94 2.48 -39.85
N ILE A 98 1.47 2.62 -38.63
CA ILE A 98 0.73 3.28 -37.55
C ILE A 98 0.56 4.73 -38.00
N PRO A 99 -0.67 5.22 -38.23
CA PRO A 99 -0.87 6.56 -38.75
C PRO A 99 -0.27 7.56 -37.76
N ASN A 100 0.49 8.52 -38.29
CA ASN A 100 1.06 9.60 -37.49
C ASN A 100 -0.10 10.50 -37.04
N VAL A 101 -0.58 10.29 -35.81
CA VAL A 101 -1.74 11.00 -35.26
C VAL A 101 -1.33 12.42 -34.89
N ASN A 102 -1.26 13.28 -35.90
CA ASN A 102 -1.01 14.71 -35.71
C ASN A 102 -2.35 15.37 -35.33
N LEU A 103 -2.66 15.40 -34.03
CA LEU A 103 -3.88 16.04 -33.52
C LEU A 103 -3.82 17.54 -33.81
N SER A 104 -4.86 18.07 -34.44
CA SER A 104 -4.97 19.53 -34.61
C SER A 104 -5.12 20.20 -33.23
N LYS A 105 -4.59 21.42 -33.08
CA LYS A 105 -4.75 22.20 -31.83
C LYS A 105 -6.21 22.29 -31.38
N LYS A 106 -7.16 22.36 -32.32
CA LYS A 106 -8.60 22.35 -32.04
C LYS A 106 -9.06 21.06 -31.36
N GLN A 107 -8.63 19.89 -31.86
CA GLN A 107 -8.96 18.59 -31.26
C GLN A 107 -8.37 18.45 -29.85
N VAL A 108 -7.14 18.95 -29.64
CA VAL A 108 -6.52 18.97 -28.31
C VAL A 108 -7.35 19.82 -27.33
N PHE A 109 -7.76 21.03 -27.72
CA PHE A 109 -8.62 21.86 -26.88
C PHE A 109 -9.98 21.23 -26.61
N THR A 110 -10.57 20.53 -27.59
CA THR A 110 -11.82 19.78 -27.38
C THR A 110 -11.64 18.65 -26.36
N ILE A 111 -10.56 17.87 -26.47
CA ILE A 111 -10.27 16.78 -25.52
C ILE A 111 -10.05 17.36 -24.12
N VAL A 112 -9.23 18.40 -23.98
CA VAL A 112 -9.00 19.08 -22.70
C VAL A 112 -10.31 19.62 -22.13
N GLY A 113 -11.16 20.24 -22.95
CA GLY A 113 -12.47 20.73 -22.54
C GLY A 113 -13.38 19.63 -22.02
N ILE A 114 -13.42 18.47 -22.69
CA ILE A 114 -14.19 17.29 -22.23
C ILE A 114 -13.65 16.79 -20.89
N VAL A 115 -12.33 16.64 -20.76
CA VAL A 115 -11.70 16.20 -19.50
C VAL A 115 -12.02 17.17 -18.36
N LEU A 116 -11.89 18.48 -18.59
CA LEU A 116 -12.24 19.50 -17.60
C LEU A 116 -13.72 19.47 -17.24
N ALA A 117 -14.61 19.25 -18.21
CA ALA A 117 -16.04 19.12 -17.94
C ALA A 117 -16.34 17.91 -17.04
N VAL A 118 -15.72 16.76 -17.31
CA VAL A 118 -15.86 15.56 -16.46
C VAL A 118 -15.33 15.82 -15.04
N VAL A 119 -14.17 16.45 -14.91
CA VAL A 119 -13.60 16.83 -13.61
C VAL A 119 -14.52 17.80 -12.87
N ALA A 120 -15.08 18.80 -13.55
CA ALA A 120 -15.99 19.76 -12.95
C ALA A 120 -17.27 19.09 -12.43
N VAL A 121 -17.87 18.18 -13.20
CA VAL A 121 -19.04 17.39 -12.76
C VAL A 121 -18.70 16.57 -11.51
N PHE A 122 -17.53 15.92 -11.48
CA PHE A 122 -17.09 15.15 -10.32
C PHE A 122 -16.92 16.03 -9.07
N LEU A 123 -16.32 17.22 -9.21
CA LEU A 123 -16.14 18.16 -8.10
C LEU A 123 -17.48 18.68 -7.56
N VAL A 124 -18.43 19.02 -8.45
CA VAL A 124 -19.76 19.49 -8.04
C VAL A 124 -20.51 18.46 -7.20
N LEU A 125 -20.28 17.16 -7.46
CA LEU A 125 -20.92 16.09 -6.69
C LEU A 125 -20.15 15.78 -5.38
N THR A 126 -18.83 15.71 -5.43
CA THR A 126 -18.02 15.22 -4.30
C THR A 126 -17.69 16.30 -3.27
N LEU A 127 -17.54 17.56 -3.66
CA LEU A 127 -17.22 18.65 -2.72
C LEU A 127 -18.33 18.88 -1.68
N PRO A 128 -19.61 19.04 -2.06
CA PRO A 128 -20.67 19.26 -1.06
C PRO A 128 -20.78 18.09 -0.09
N GLN A 129 -20.62 16.86 -0.60
CA GLN A 129 -20.66 15.66 0.23
C GLN A 129 -19.49 15.61 1.22
N THR A 130 -18.30 16.02 0.80
CA THR A 130 -17.11 16.07 1.66
C THR A 130 -17.22 17.17 2.72
N VAL A 131 -17.67 18.37 2.32
CA VAL A 131 -17.88 19.49 3.24
C VAL A 131 -18.95 19.14 4.28
N LYS A 132 -20.08 18.57 3.87
CA LYS A 132 -21.13 18.12 4.78
C LYS A 132 -20.62 17.05 5.75
N ARG A 133 -19.85 16.08 5.25
CA ARG A 133 -19.22 15.06 6.10
C ARG A 133 -18.33 15.69 7.17
N ASP A 134 -17.47 16.62 6.77
CA ASP A 134 -16.48 17.25 7.67
C ASP A 134 -17.16 18.13 8.70
N GLN A 135 -18.21 18.85 8.31
CA GLN A 135 -19.05 19.62 9.23
C GLN A 135 -19.75 18.70 10.23
N HIS A 136 -20.46 17.66 9.76
CA HIS A 136 -21.10 16.70 10.66
C HIS A 136 -20.07 16.03 11.60
N ARG A 137 -18.85 15.78 11.11
CA ARG A 137 -17.78 15.21 11.95
C ARG A 137 -17.35 16.18 13.04
N ALA A 138 -17.19 17.46 12.71
CA ALA A 138 -16.86 18.49 13.68
C ALA A 138 -17.96 18.64 14.72
N ASP A 139 -19.23 18.66 14.29
CA ASP A 139 -20.39 18.77 15.17
C ASP A 139 -20.50 17.56 16.11
N ILE A 140 -20.40 16.33 15.57
CA ILE A 140 -20.37 15.09 16.37
C ILE A 140 -19.22 15.14 17.38
N THR A 141 -18.03 15.57 16.96
CA THR A 141 -16.86 15.66 17.86
C THR A 141 -17.11 16.62 19.01
N ALA A 142 -17.65 17.81 18.71
CA ALA A 142 -17.91 18.84 19.71
C ALA A 142 -18.99 18.39 20.70
N GLU A 143 -20.10 17.85 20.21
CA GLU A 143 -21.20 17.36 21.04
C GLU A 143 -20.79 16.13 21.85
N PHE A 144 -20.10 15.17 21.24
CA PHE A 144 -19.65 13.96 21.92
C PHE A 144 -18.63 14.27 23.03
N LYS A 145 -17.68 15.18 22.77
CA LYS A 145 -16.75 15.67 23.79
C LYS A 145 -17.53 16.30 24.95
N LYS A 146 -18.53 17.14 24.66
CA LYS A 146 -19.39 17.73 25.70
C LYS A 146 -20.14 16.67 26.50
N THR A 147 -20.70 15.65 25.86
CA THR A 147 -21.43 14.55 26.53
C THR A 147 -20.53 13.70 27.41
N LEU A 148 -19.26 13.51 27.03
CA LEU A 148 -18.31 12.71 27.80
C LEU A 148 -17.51 13.51 28.82
N SER A 149 -17.44 14.84 28.69
CA SER A 149 -16.77 15.74 29.65
C SER A 149 -17.51 15.90 30.99
N ASP A 150 -18.58 15.13 31.24
CA ASP A 150 -19.13 14.95 32.59
C ASP A 150 -18.08 14.27 33.51
N GLU A 151 -18.24 14.41 34.83
CA GLU A 151 -17.26 13.99 35.87
C GLU A 151 -16.73 12.54 35.73
N THR A 152 -17.45 11.68 35.00
CA THR A 152 -17.12 10.27 34.83
C THR A 152 -15.97 9.99 33.85
N TYR A 153 -15.81 10.78 32.78
CA TYR A 153 -14.82 10.47 31.72
C TYR A 153 -13.90 11.64 31.35
N ASN A 154 -14.10 12.82 31.95
CA ASN A 154 -13.41 14.06 31.58
C ASN A 154 -11.87 13.96 31.64
N ASP A 155 -11.33 13.22 32.62
CA ASP A 155 -9.88 13.01 32.79
C ASP A 155 -9.39 11.69 32.17
N SER A 156 -10.31 10.88 31.63
CA SER A 156 -10.05 9.50 31.19
C SER A 156 -9.81 9.38 29.70
N ILE A 157 -10.32 10.31 28.90
CA ILE A 157 -10.37 10.22 27.44
C ILE A 157 -9.52 11.32 26.83
N ASN A 158 -8.52 10.94 26.03
CA ASN A 158 -7.65 11.89 25.35
C ASN A 158 -8.25 12.29 23.99
N PHE A 159 -9.09 13.33 24.00
CA PHE A 159 -9.70 13.86 22.77
C PHE A 159 -8.70 14.56 21.82
N ASP A 160 -7.53 14.96 22.31
CA ASP A 160 -6.59 15.77 21.53
C ASP A 160 -5.59 14.89 20.76
N GLN A 161 -5.26 13.70 21.26
CA GLN A 161 -4.28 12.78 20.65
C GLN A 161 -4.84 11.39 20.34
N GLY A 162 -6.06 11.08 20.79
CA GLY A 162 -6.61 9.72 20.77
C GLY A 162 -8.03 9.60 20.23
N PHE A 163 -8.56 10.62 19.57
CA PHE A 163 -9.94 10.59 19.05
C PHE A 163 -9.98 10.78 17.54
N ALA A 164 -10.63 9.85 16.84
CA ALA A 164 -10.80 9.95 15.40
C ALA A 164 -12.11 9.33 14.92
N ILE A 165 -12.81 10.05 14.05
CA ILE A 165 -14.05 9.59 13.41
C ILE A 165 -13.78 9.33 11.92
N TYR A 166 -14.25 8.20 11.41
CA TYR A 166 -14.01 7.73 10.05
C TYR A 166 -15.31 7.41 9.29
N ARG A 167 -15.13 7.10 7.99
CA ARG A 167 -16.18 6.81 7.00
C ARG A 167 -17.02 8.04 6.60
N MET A 168 -17.79 7.91 5.52
CA MET A 168 -18.59 9.01 4.96
C MET A 168 -19.77 9.41 5.84
N ASN A 169 -20.34 8.46 6.59
CA ASN A 169 -21.49 8.70 7.47
C ASN A 169 -21.08 8.78 8.95
N ASN A 170 -19.78 8.95 9.23
CA ASN A 170 -19.22 9.01 10.58
C ASN A 170 -19.62 7.77 11.42
N THR A 171 -19.62 6.59 10.81
CA THR A 171 -20.09 5.33 11.44
C THR A 171 -19.00 4.55 12.16
N HIS A 172 -17.77 5.08 12.19
CA HIS A 172 -16.67 4.47 12.90
C HIS A 172 -15.94 5.50 13.75
N VAL A 173 -15.64 5.17 15.00
CA VAL A 173 -14.90 6.04 15.92
C VAL A 173 -13.84 5.24 16.68
N ASP A 174 -12.62 5.77 16.69
CA ASP A 174 -11.52 5.31 17.52
C ASP A 174 -11.33 6.30 18.68
N LEU A 175 -11.16 5.73 19.87
CA LEU A 175 -10.98 6.44 21.13
C LEU A 175 -9.80 5.83 21.89
N ILE A 176 -8.90 6.66 22.42
CA ILE A 176 -7.88 6.25 23.37
C ILE A 176 -8.25 6.77 24.74
N SER A 177 -8.27 5.86 25.71
CA SER A 177 -8.50 6.17 27.11
C SER A 177 -7.29 5.80 27.95
N ASP A 178 -6.87 6.72 28.81
CA ASP A 178 -5.78 6.52 29.77
C ASP A 178 -6.28 5.84 31.06
N ALA A 179 -7.61 5.77 31.23
CA ALA A 179 -8.26 5.12 32.36
C ALA A 179 -8.67 3.67 32.05
N ASP A 180 -8.86 2.89 33.12
CA ASP A 180 -9.37 1.53 33.02
C ASP A 180 -10.89 1.56 32.87
N LEU A 181 -11.34 1.47 31.63
CA LEU A 181 -12.75 1.38 31.31
C LEU A 181 -13.24 -0.06 31.47
N THR A 182 -14.45 -0.20 32.00
CA THR A 182 -15.15 -1.49 32.03
C THR A 182 -15.92 -1.71 30.73
N LYS A 183 -16.35 -2.95 30.47
CA LYS A 183 -17.29 -3.25 29.38
C LYS A 183 -18.58 -2.42 29.44
N LYS A 184 -19.05 -2.10 30.66
CA LYS A 184 -20.24 -1.26 30.86
C LYS A 184 -19.97 0.19 30.41
N ASP A 185 -18.78 0.69 30.67
CA ASP A 185 -18.37 2.02 30.22
C ASP A 185 -18.26 2.05 28.69
N ALA A 186 -17.67 1.02 28.08
CA ALA A 186 -17.61 0.88 26.63
C ALA A 186 -19.01 0.88 25.98
N ARG A 187 -19.98 0.16 26.55
CA ARG A 187 -21.39 0.20 26.13
C ARG A 187 -21.99 1.60 26.24
N ASN A 188 -21.77 2.28 27.36
CA ASN A 188 -22.32 3.61 27.59
C ASN A 188 -21.73 4.64 26.61
N ILE A 189 -20.41 4.58 26.37
CA ILE A 189 -19.70 5.42 25.41
C ILE A 189 -20.23 5.15 23.99
N PHE A 190 -20.42 3.88 23.61
CA PHE A 190 -21.04 3.50 22.35
C PHE A 190 -22.44 4.10 22.19
N ALA A 191 -23.31 3.92 23.18
CA ALA A 191 -24.68 4.44 23.15
C ALA A 191 -24.71 5.98 22.99
N SER A 192 -23.85 6.68 23.76
CA SER A 192 -23.70 8.13 23.66
C SER A 192 -23.25 8.57 22.27
N TYR A 193 -22.27 7.87 21.68
CA TYR A 193 -21.78 8.18 20.34
C TYR A 193 -22.88 8.00 19.28
N CYS A 194 -23.59 6.86 19.32
CA CYS A 194 -24.68 6.57 18.38
C CYS A 194 -25.80 7.60 18.45
N LYS A 195 -26.15 8.04 19.67
CA LYS A 195 -27.16 9.09 19.88
C LYS A 195 -26.72 10.45 19.33
N VAL A 196 -25.51 10.92 19.67
CA VAL A 196 -24.96 12.18 19.14
C VAL A 196 -24.90 12.14 17.62
N ARG A 197 -24.44 11.03 17.04
CA ARG A 197 -24.43 10.83 15.59
C ARG A 197 -25.85 10.92 15.01
N ALA A 198 -26.83 10.25 15.62
CA ALA A 198 -28.20 10.25 15.15
C ALA A 198 -28.78 11.68 15.18
N ASP A 199 -28.55 12.43 16.25
CA ASP A 199 -29.00 13.81 16.40
C ASP A 199 -28.42 14.72 15.30
N VAL A 200 -27.09 14.66 15.07
CA VAL A 200 -26.42 15.46 14.02
C VAL A 200 -26.88 15.08 12.60
N HIS A 201 -27.12 13.79 12.34
CA HIS A 201 -27.61 13.32 11.04
C HIS A 201 -29.13 13.39 10.89
N GLN A 202 -29.86 13.86 11.92
CA GLN A 202 -31.33 13.89 11.95
C GLN A 202 -31.95 12.50 11.69
N ILE A 203 -31.33 11.45 12.23
CA ILE A 203 -31.83 10.08 12.21
C ILE A 203 -32.87 9.97 13.33
N ASP A 204 -34.01 9.36 13.02
CA ASP A 204 -35.03 9.05 14.00
C ASP A 204 -34.48 8.06 15.05
N LEU A 205 -34.54 8.46 16.32
CA LEU A 205 -34.06 7.64 17.44
C LEU A 205 -34.92 6.38 17.65
N GLU A 206 -36.15 6.36 17.13
CA GLU A 206 -37.02 5.18 17.15
C GLU A 206 -36.57 4.12 16.13
N ASP A 207 -35.81 4.50 15.09
CA ASP A 207 -35.22 3.60 14.10
C ASP A 207 -33.87 3.05 14.60
N THR A 208 -33.94 2.13 15.57
CA THR A 208 -32.78 1.57 16.26
C THR A 208 -31.75 0.99 15.31
N ASP A 209 -32.18 0.33 14.24
CA ASP A 209 -31.27 -0.22 13.23
C ASP A 209 -30.43 0.88 12.58
N LYS A 210 -31.03 2.01 12.14
CA LYS A 210 -30.24 3.13 11.57
C LYS A 210 -29.33 3.81 12.58
N VAL A 211 -29.72 3.81 13.85
CA VAL A 211 -28.95 4.44 14.93
C VAL A 211 -27.71 3.61 15.27
N TYR A 212 -27.84 2.28 15.41
CA TYR A 212 -26.81 1.42 16.01
C TYR A 212 -26.17 0.42 15.04
N SER A 213 -26.92 -0.17 14.10
CA SER A 213 -26.52 -1.43 13.44
C SER A 213 -25.36 -1.33 12.44
N ASP A 214 -25.02 -0.13 11.95
CA ASP A 214 -23.85 0.12 11.06
C ASP A 214 -22.74 0.89 11.79
N VAL A 215 -22.86 1.09 13.11
CA VAL A 215 -21.90 1.85 13.89
C VAL A 215 -20.88 0.93 14.54
N SER A 216 -19.63 1.40 14.59
CA SER A 216 -18.54 0.71 15.26
C SER A 216 -17.72 1.68 16.10
N ILE A 217 -17.34 1.25 17.29
CA ILE A 217 -16.45 1.98 18.18
C ILE A 217 -15.31 1.07 18.62
N ARG A 218 -14.10 1.62 18.57
CA ARG A 218 -12.92 1.01 19.14
C ARG A 218 -12.41 1.89 20.26
N ILE A 219 -12.23 1.29 21.43
CA ILE A 219 -11.65 1.94 22.60
C ILE A 219 -10.33 1.24 22.89
N ALA A 220 -9.23 1.96 22.79
CA ALA A 220 -7.89 1.47 23.13
C ALA A 220 -7.46 2.02 24.50
N MET A 221 -6.99 1.14 25.37
CA MET A 221 -6.42 1.44 26.67
C MET A 221 -4.93 1.02 26.65
N PRO A 222 -3.99 1.97 26.47
CA PRO A 222 -2.58 1.66 26.27
C PRO A 222 -2.01 0.72 27.35
N GLY A 223 -1.46 -0.41 26.91
CA GLY A 223 -0.85 -1.42 27.80
C GLY A 223 -1.84 -2.35 28.50
N LYS A 224 -3.16 -2.20 28.29
CA LYS A 224 -4.22 -3.02 28.92
C LYS A 224 -5.23 -3.61 27.92
N GLY A 225 -5.06 -3.31 26.64
CA GLY A 225 -5.89 -3.79 25.55
C GLY A 225 -6.99 -2.80 25.18
N GLY A 226 -8.22 -3.28 25.06
CA GLY A 226 -9.33 -2.41 24.66
C GLY A 226 -10.66 -3.12 24.46
N TYR A 227 -11.61 -2.40 23.88
CA TYR A 227 -12.90 -2.95 23.49
C TYR A 227 -13.24 -2.57 22.05
N LEU A 228 -13.90 -3.49 21.35
CA LEU A 228 -14.49 -3.27 20.05
C LEU A 228 -15.97 -3.62 20.11
N ILE A 229 -16.80 -2.69 19.66
CA ILE A 229 -18.23 -2.88 19.46
C ILE A 229 -18.52 -2.54 18.01
N GLN A 230 -19.17 -3.43 17.27
CA GLN A 230 -19.45 -3.26 15.86
C GLN A 230 -20.70 -4.02 15.44
N ASN A 231 -21.48 -3.42 14.54
CA ASN A 231 -22.61 -4.06 13.86
C ASN A 231 -23.64 -4.71 14.82
N THR A 232 -23.97 -4.03 15.92
CA THR A 232 -24.84 -4.57 16.97
C THR A 232 -25.81 -3.52 17.48
N ASN A 233 -26.99 -3.94 17.93
CA ASN A 233 -27.95 -3.05 18.56
C ASN A 233 -27.67 -2.92 20.07
N LEU A 234 -28.20 -1.87 20.69
CA LEU A 234 -27.97 -1.58 22.11
C LEU A 234 -28.58 -2.64 23.05
N GLU A 235 -29.62 -3.33 22.60
CA GLU A 235 -30.28 -4.44 23.31
C GLU A 235 -29.37 -5.66 23.42
N ASP A 236 -28.64 -6.00 22.35
CA ASP A 236 -27.69 -7.13 22.33
C ASP A 236 -26.50 -6.91 23.28
N LEU A 237 -26.21 -5.64 23.59
CA LEU A 237 -25.18 -5.22 24.53
C LEU A 237 -25.65 -5.23 25.99
N GLU A 238 -26.89 -5.60 26.29
CA GLU A 238 -27.28 -5.91 27.68
C GLU A 238 -26.48 -7.09 28.24
N ASN A 239 -26.15 -8.05 27.37
CA ASN A 239 -25.15 -9.05 27.67
C ASN A 239 -23.75 -8.50 27.36
N LEU A 240 -23.04 -8.00 28.38
CA LEU A 240 -21.70 -7.42 28.20
C LEU A 240 -20.67 -8.41 27.63
N ASP A 241 -20.91 -9.72 27.65
CA ASP A 241 -20.00 -10.70 27.08
C ASP A 241 -19.97 -10.72 25.55
N SER A 242 -20.92 -10.05 24.89
CA SER A 242 -20.88 -9.82 23.44
C SER A 242 -19.85 -8.77 23.01
N ILE A 243 -19.33 -7.97 23.96
CA ILE A 243 -18.30 -6.95 23.68
C ILE A 243 -16.95 -7.63 23.48
N GLU A 244 -16.36 -7.42 22.31
CA GLU A 244 -15.06 -7.96 21.94
C GLU A 244 -13.96 -7.24 22.74
N VAL A 245 -13.10 -8.03 23.40
CA VAL A 245 -11.94 -7.53 24.14
C VAL A 245 -10.72 -7.56 23.23
N LEU A 246 -10.09 -6.41 23.06
CA LEU A 246 -8.88 -6.26 22.26
C LEU A 246 -7.63 -6.52 23.12
N PRO A 247 -6.57 -7.11 22.53
CA PRO A 247 -5.29 -7.32 23.20
C PRO A 247 -4.52 -6.02 23.44
#